data_AF-A0A2T3MM39-F1
#
_entry.id   AF-A0A2T3MM39-F1
#
_cell.length_a   1.000
_cell.length_b   1.000
_cell.length_c   1.000
_cell.angle_alpha   90.00
_cell.angle_beta   90.00
_cell.angle_gamma   90.00
#
_symmetry.space_group_name_H-M   'P 1'
#
loop_
_entity.id
_entity.type
_entity.pdbx_description
1 polymer ?
#
loop_
_entity_poly.entity_id
_entity_poly.type
_entity_poly.pdbx_seq_one_letter_code
_entity_poly.pdbx_strand_id
1 'polypeptide(L)'
;MEFGVFGWFSVGTSYCGRYVFCQLFIIKRNSVLLRFTHDSGHYFTFDGADIYYEILGNPNGKPLVLLHGGLGCMTDFNSVIDSIPEDYMI
;
A
#
# COMPACT_ATOMS: atom_id res chain seq x y z
N MET A 1 2.60 -16.31 -26.75
CA MET A 1 2.09 -17.61 -26.28
C MET A 1 3.32 -18.46 -26.01
N GLU A 2 3.83 -18.40 -24.79
CA GLU A 2 4.93 -19.24 -24.28
C GLU A 2 4.56 -19.58 -22.85
N PHE A 3 4.38 -20.87 -22.60
CA PHE A 3 4.18 -21.45 -21.27
C PHE A 3 5.47 -22.17 -20.89
N GLY A 4 5.94 -21.93 -19.67
CA GLY A 4 6.91 -22.79 -19.00
C GLY A 4 7.41 -22.17 -17.69
N VAL A 5 7.72 -22.91 -16.63
CA VAL A 5 7.46 -24.29 -16.19
C VAL A 5 7.64 -24.26 -14.64
N PHE A 6 7.20 -25.32 -13.96
CA PHE A 6 7.71 -25.89 -12.69
C PHE A 6 7.05 -25.47 -11.37
N GLY A 7 6.48 -26.48 -10.70
CA GLY A 7 6.15 -26.42 -9.28
C GLY A 7 5.12 -27.46 -8.85
N TRP A 8 5.46 -28.76 -8.93
CA TRP A 8 4.68 -29.83 -8.30
C TRP A 8 4.65 -29.64 -6.78
N PHE A 9 3.46 -29.56 -6.18
CA PHE A 9 3.26 -29.93 -4.77
C PHE A 9 2.00 -30.79 -4.67
N SER A 10 2.21 -32.09 -4.45
CA SER A 10 1.18 -32.96 -3.88
C SER A 10 0.99 -32.58 -2.41
N VAL A 11 -0.23 -32.24 -2.01
CA VAL A 11 -0.64 -32.26 -0.61
C VAL A 11 -1.83 -33.20 -0.50
N GLY A 12 -1.58 -34.35 0.11
CA GLY A 12 -2.59 -35.35 0.40
C GLY A 12 -3.67 -34.78 1.31
N THR A 13 -4.92 -34.95 0.90
CA THR A 13 -6.10 -34.59 1.70
C THR A 13 -6.57 -35.82 2.46
N SER A 14 -6.37 -35.81 3.78
CA SER A 14 -7.19 -36.61 4.70
C SER A 14 -7.19 -35.95 6.05
N TYR A 15 -8.04 -34.93 6.21
CA TYR A 15 -8.58 -34.57 7.52
C TYR A 15 -10.04 -34.12 7.37
N CYS A 16 -10.91 -34.95 7.93
CA CYS A 16 -12.27 -34.66 8.34
C CYS A 16 -12.24 -33.53 9.38
N GLY A 17 -13.01 -32.45 9.20
CA GLY A 17 -13.10 -31.40 10.21
C GLY A 17 -13.35 -30.00 9.63
N ARG A 18 -14.62 -29.63 9.63
CA ARG A 18 -15.23 -28.39 9.19
C ARG A 18 -14.68 -27.14 9.92
N TYR A 19 -13.60 -26.54 9.45
CA TYR A 19 -13.28 -25.12 9.69
C TYR A 19 -12.58 -24.56 8.45
N VAL A 20 -13.29 -23.73 7.68
CA VAL A 20 -12.67 -22.93 6.62
C VAL A 20 -11.92 -21.80 7.31
N PHE A 21 -10.70 -22.08 7.75
CA PHE A 21 -9.75 -21.02 8.09
C PHE A 21 -9.31 -20.44 6.75
N CYS A 22 -10.06 -19.43 6.30
CA CYS A 22 -9.63 -18.57 5.21
C CYS A 22 -8.40 -17.84 5.74
N GLN A 23 -7.23 -18.43 5.55
CA GLN A 23 -5.96 -17.76 5.71
C GLN A 23 -5.99 -16.64 4.66
N LEU A 24 -6.48 -15.47 5.06
CA LEU A 24 -6.25 -14.25 4.33
C LEU A 24 -4.73 -14.12 4.30
N PHE A 25 -4.12 -14.51 3.19
CA PHE A 25 -2.76 -14.16 2.85
C PHE A 25 -2.77 -12.63 2.75
N ILE A 26 -2.68 -11.95 3.89
CA ILE A 26 -2.33 -10.53 3.94
C ILE A 26 -0.91 -10.53 3.42
N ILE A 27 -0.76 -10.27 2.12
CA ILE A 27 0.52 -9.89 1.55
C ILE A 27 0.99 -8.72 2.40
N LYS A 28 1.93 -9.00 3.31
CA LYS A 28 2.46 -8.01 4.23
C LYS A 28 3.25 -7.05 3.36
N ARG A 29 2.66 -5.88 3.05
CA ARG A 29 3.30 -4.87 2.23
C ARG A 29 4.71 -4.61 2.74
N ASN A 30 5.67 -4.46 1.83
CA ASN A 30 7.03 -4.11 2.19
C ASN A 30 7.04 -2.66 2.69
N SER A 31 6.89 -2.50 4.01
CA SER A 31 6.54 -1.26 4.70
C SER A 31 7.55 -0.11 4.59
N VAL A 32 8.66 -0.31 3.88
CA VAL A 32 9.74 0.69 3.75
C VAL A 32 9.53 1.63 2.56
N LEU A 33 8.79 1.23 1.52
CA LEU A 33 8.54 2.04 0.31
C LEU A 33 7.18 2.76 0.30
N LEU A 34 6.37 2.62 1.36
CA LEU A 34 5.02 3.18 1.46
C LEU A 34 4.86 4.03 2.72
N ARG A 35 5.87 4.82 3.07
CA ARG A 35 5.77 5.75 4.21
C ARG A 35 6.17 7.14 3.77
N PHE A 36 5.51 8.12 4.36
CA PHE A 36 5.92 9.51 4.28
C PHE A 36 7.15 9.71 5.16
N THR A 37 8.27 10.14 4.57
CA THR A 37 9.55 10.34 5.29
C THR A 37 10.14 11.73 5.14
N HIS A 38 9.52 12.60 4.35
CA HIS A 38 10.04 13.90 3.94
C HIS A 38 11.24 13.87 2.99
N ASP A 39 11.64 12.70 2.48
CA ASP A 39 12.84 12.55 1.64
C ASP A 39 12.56 12.57 0.13
N SER A 40 11.36 12.16 -0.30
CA SER A 40 11.03 11.95 -1.71
C SER A 40 9.89 12.83 -2.22
N GLY A 41 9.62 13.94 -1.55
CA GLY A 41 8.51 14.82 -1.91
C GLY A 41 8.82 15.83 -3.01
N HIS A 42 7.75 16.52 -3.37
CA HIS A 42 7.68 17.53 -4.39
C HIS A 42 7.11 18.81 -3.79
N TYR A 43 7.30 19.92 -4.49
CA TYR A 43 6.73 21.21 -4.12
C TYR A 43 5.78 21.68 -5.21
N PHE A 44 4.58 22.08 -4.81
CA PHE A 44 3.63 22.78 -5.64
C PHE A 44 3.58 24.24 -5.22
N THR A 45 4.11 25.13 -6.07
CA THR A 45 4.11 26.57 -5.80
C THR A 45 2.80 27.19 -6.27
N PHE A 46 2.09 27.85 -5.37
CA PHE A 46 0.89 28.61 -5.68
C PHE A 46 0.87 29.92 -4.88
N ASP A 47 0.67 31.05 -5.58
CA ASP A 47 0.61 32.39 -4.98
C ASP A 47 1.80 32.74 -4.06
N GLY A 48 3.00 32.31 -4.45
CA GLY A 48 4.23 32.54 -3.69
C GLY A 48 4.41 31.65 -2.46
N ALA A 49 3.51 30.69 -2.23
CA ALA A 49 3.65 29.66 -1.20
C ALA A 49 4.02 28.31 -1.82
N ASP A 50 4.95 27.59 -1.19
CA ASP A 50 5.35 26.24 -1.59
C ASP A 50 4.64 25.19 -0.72
N ILE A 51 3.84 24.34 -1.37
CA ILE A 51 3.13 23.23 -0.72
C ILE A 51 3.93 21.95 -0.94
N TYR A 52 4.46 21.38 0.14
CA TYR A 52 5.15 20.09 0.11
C TYR A 52 4.15 18.93 0.06
N TYR A 53 4.35 17.99 -0.86
CA TYR A 53 3.55 16.76 -0.95
C TYR A 53 4.42 15.58 -1.39
N GLU A 54 3.99 14.37 -1.04
CA GLU A 54 4.61 13.11 -1.44
C GLU A 54 3.58 12.25 -2.16
N ILE A 55 4.03 11.40 -3.07
CA ILE A 55 3.17 10.44 -3.79
C ILE A 55 3.65 9.03 -3.46
N LEU A 56 2.72 8.17 -3.05
CA LEU A 56 2.94 6.77 -2.71
C LEU A 56 1.93 5.85 -3.43
N GLY A 57 2.20 4.54 -3.38
CA GLY A 57 1.26 3.54 -3.89
C GLY A 57 1.36 3.31 -5.41
N ASN A 58 0.25 2.92 -6.01
CA ASN A 58 0.21 2.53 -7.42
C ASN A 58 0.02 3.78 -8.30
N PRO A 59 0.96 4.14 -9.20
CA PRO A 59 0.82 5.31 -10.07
C PRO A 59 -0.33 5.20 -11.08
N ASN A 60 -0.84 3.99 -11.34
CA ASN A 60 -2.02 3.75 -12.16
C ASN A 60 -3.30 3.54 -11.32
N GLY A 61 -3.19 3.72 -10.00
CA GLY A 61 -4.28 3.58 -9.05
C GLY A 61 -5.26 4.76 -9.09
N LYS A 62 -6.35 4.63 -8.33
CA LYS A 62 -7.30 5.73 -8.11
C LYS A 62 -6.64 6.80 -7.23
N PRO A 63 -6.72 8.09 -7.57
CA PRO A 63 -6.12 9.15 -6.76
C PRO A 63 -6.85 9.29 -5.41
N LEU A 64 -6.09 9.38 -4.32
CA LEU A 64 -6.56 9.60 -2.96
C LEU A 64 -5.68 10.64 -2.26
N VAL A 65 -6.21 11.85 -2.05
CA VAL A 65 -5.46 12.90 -1.37
C VAL A 65 -5.67 12.82 0.14
N LEU A 66 -4.56 12.78 0.90
CA LEU A 66 -4.57 12.83 2.36
C LEU A 66 -4.20 14.22 2.85
N LEU A 67 -5.11 14.85 3.60
CA LEU A 67 -4.92 16.20 4.16
C LEU A 67 -4.93 16.13 5.67
N HIS A 68 -3.84 16.56 6.30
CA HIS A 68 -3.74 16.61 7.75
C HIS A 68 -4.62 17.72 8.33
N GLY A 69 -5.00 17.59 9.60
CA GLY A 69 -5.65 18.65 10.37
C GLY A 69 -4.64 19.70 10.87
N GLY A 70 -5.12 20.70 11.62
CA GLY A 70 -4.32 21.89 11.96
C GLY A 70 -2.91 21.66 12.52
N LEU A 71 -2.76 20.81 13.55
CA LEU A 71 -1.46 20.54 14.19
C LEU A 71 -0.77 19.26 13.70
N GLY A 72 -1.37 18.59 12.71
CA GLY A 72 -0.83 17.35 12.15
C GLY A 72 0.15 17.58 11.02
N CYS A 73 0.73 16.50 10.52
CA CYS A 73 1.54 16.47 9.31
C CYS A 73 1.34 15.15 8.56
N MET A 74 1.88 15.02 7.35
CA MET A 74 1.66 13.83 6.52
C MET A 74 2.11 12.52 7.19
N THR A 75 3.14 12.55 8.06
CA THR A 75 3.64 11.35 8.73
C THR A 75 2.64 10.72 9.69
N ASP A 76 1.62 11.47 10.13
CA ASP A 76 0.55 10.94 10.98
C ASP A 76 -0.25 9.84 10.24
N PHE A 77 -0.31 9.93 8.91
CA PHE A 77 -0.97 8.93 8.07
C PHE A 77 -0.19 7.62 7.97
N ASN A 78 1.09 7.57 8.35
CA ASN A 78 1.88 6.32 8.32
C ASN A 78 1.25 5.19 9.16
N SER A 79 0.45 5.54 10.16
CA SER A 79 -0.32 4.58 10.98
C SER A 79 -1.48 3.91 10.23
N VAL A 80 -2.00 4.54 9.18
CA VAL A 80 -3.18 4.07 8.42
C VAL A 80 -2.85 3.62 7.00
N ILE A 81 -1.66 3.93 6.45
CA ILE A 81 -1.29 3.54 5.07
C ILE A 81 -1.42 2.03 4.83
N ASP A 82 -1.05 1.21 5.82
CA ASP A 82 -1.14 -0.25 5.72
C ASP A 82 -2.59 -0.76 5.59
N SER A 83 -3.59 0.09 5.88
CA SER A 83 -5.02 -0.22 5.71
C SER A 83 -5.62 0.26 4.38
N ILE A 84 -4.95 1.16 3.66
CA ILE A 84 -5.44 1.70 2.37
C ILE A 84 -5.17 0.69 1.26
N PRO A 85 -6.16 0.25 0.46
CA PRO A 85 -5.94 -0.76 -0.59
C PRO A 85 -4.85 -0.36 -1.61
N GLU A 86 -4.18 -1.34 -2.19
CA GLU A 86 -3.07 -1.12 -3.14
C GLU A 86 -3.49 -0.50 -4.48
N ASP A 87 -4.79 -0.49 -4.78
CA ASP A 87 -5.36 0.09 -6.00
C ASP A 87 -5.39 1.62 -5.99
N TYR A 88 -4.87 2.27 -4.95
CA TYR A 88 -4.84 3.73 -4.82
C TYR A 88 -3.44 4.30 -5.10
N MET A 89 -3.45 5.45 -5.77
CA MET A 89 -2.35 6.40 -5.79
C MET A 89 -2.62 7.40 -4.67
N ILE A 90 -1.73 7.48 -3.70
CA ILE A 90 -1.90 8.28 -2.49
C ILE A 90 -1.03 9.51 -2.60
#